data_AF-A0A2P5L472-F1
#
_entry.id   AF-A0A2P5L472-F1
#
_cell.length_a   1.000
_cell.length_b   1.000
_cell.length_c   1.000
_cell.angle_alpha   90.00
_cell.angle_beta   90.00
_cell.angle_gamma   90.00
#
_symmetry.space_group_name_H-M   'P 1'
#
loop_
_entity.id
_entity.type
_entity.pdbx_description
1 polymer ?
#
loop_
_entity_poly.entity_id
_entity_poly.type
_entity_poly.pdbx_seq_one_letter_code
_entity_poly.pdbx_strand_id
1 'polypeptide(L)'
;MTAQFIEKNGQREYAVIPVAEYEALLDKAEMLDDNKAFDAALAGNDELIPEAVVQRLLAGENKIKVWREHRKFTQTQLAEQAGIAQAT
;
A
#
# COMPACT_ATOMS: atom_id res chain seq x y z
N MET A 1 -19.21 -0.01 24.38
CA MET A 1 -17.99 -0.50 25.04
C MET A 1 -18.05 -0.05 26.49
N THR A 2 -18.17 -1.00 27.41
CA THR A 2 -18.23 -0.72 28.85
C THR A 2 -17.03 -1.40 29.48
N ALA A 3 -15.98 -0.63 29.79
CA ALA A 3 -14.76 -1.14 30.40
C ALA A 3 -14.81 -0.94 31.92
N GLN A 4 -14.47 -1.98 32.68
CA GLN A 4 -14.16 -1.83 34.10
C GLN A 4 -12.71 -1.38 34.23
N PHE A 5 -12.43 -0.41 35.10
CA PHE A 5 -11.07 0.04 35.36
C PHE A 5 -10.57 -0.44 36.72
N ILE A 6 -9.30 -0.84 36.76
CA ILE A 6 -8.56 -1.12 37.99
C ILE A 6 -7.58 0.03 38.19
N GLU A 7 -7.65 0.67 39.36
CA GLU A 7 -6.84 1.84 39.69
C GLU A 7 -5.65 1.49 40.59
N LYS A 8 -4.55 2.21 40.39
CA LYS A 8 -3.38 2.22 41.26
C LYS A 8 -2.96 3.67 41.49
N ASN A 9 -2.80 4.05 42.76
CA ASN A 9 -2.52 5.44 43.17
C ASN A 9 -3.53 6.46 42.60
N GLY A 10 -4.81 6.06 42.49
CA GLY A 10 -5.88 6.91 41.94
C GLY A 10 -5.82 7.12 40.41
N GLN A 11 -4.97 6.37 39.70
CA GLN A 11 -4.91 6.38 38.24
C GLN A 11 -5.40 5.05 37.68
N ARG A 12 -6.20 5.10 36.62
CA ARG A 12 -6.63 3.92 35.87
C ARG A 12 -5.41 3.29 35.19
N GLU A 13 -4.98 2.12 35.69
CA GLU A 13 -3.80 1.43 35.19
C GLU A 13 -4.19 0.29 34.24
N TYR A 14 -5.31 -0.39 34.51
CA TYR A 14 -5.81 -1.47 33.67
C TYR A 14 -7.28 -1.29 33.32
N ALA A 15 -7.65 -1.80 32.14
CA ALA A 15 -9.02 -1.94 31.69
C ALA A 15 -9.35 -3.43 31.53
N VAL A 16 -10.46 -3.88 32.12
CA VAL A 16 -11.01 -5.21 31.92
C VAL A 16 -12.19 -5.08 30.97
N ILE A 17 -12.08 -5.76 29.84
CA ILE A 17 -13.06 -5.82 28.76
C ILE A 17 -13.26 -7.28 28.34
N PRO A 18 -14.39 -7.63 27.69
CA PRO A 18 -14.55 -8.94 27.09
C PRO A 18 -13.41 -9.25 26.10
N VAL A 19 -12.96 -10.51 26.06
CA VAL A 19 -11.84 -10.92 25.20
C VAL A 19 -12.07 -10.57 23.74
N ALA A 20 -13.28 -10.78 23.21
CA ALA A 20 -13.62 -10.42 21.83
C ALA A 20 -13.48 -8.90 21.55
N GLU A 21 -13.70 -8.04 22.55
CA GLU A 21 -13.47 -6.60 22.39
C GLU A 21 -11.97 -6.28 22.41
N TYR A 22 -11.18 -6.98 23.22
CA TYR A 22 -9.72 -6.84 23.23
C TYR A 22 -9.10 -7.29 21.90
N GLU A 23 -9.50 -8.44 21.37
CA GLU A 23 -9.07 -8.95 20.07
C GLU A 23 -9.41 -7.95 18.95
N ALA A 24 -10.64 -7.43 18.93
CA ALA A 24 -11.03 -6.41 17.96
C ALA A 24 -10.24 -5.09 18.10
N LEU A 25 -9.75 -4.74 19.29
CA LEU A 25 -8.86 -3.59 19.49
C LEU A 25 -7.44 -3.88 18.99
N LEU A 26 -6.95 -5.10 19.15
CA LEU A 26 -5.66 -5.52 18.59
C LEU A 26 -5.68 -5.48 17.07
N ASP A 27 -6.72 -6.05 16.44
CA ASP A 27 -6.87 -6.04 14.98
C ASP A 27 -6.89 -4.60 14.44
N LYS A 28 -7.65 -3.70 15.08
CA LYS A 28 -7.68 -2.28 14.70
C LYS A 28 -6.36 -1.57 14.92
N ALA A 29 -5.62 -1.94 15.96
CA ALA A 29 -4.30 -1.37 16.24
C ALA A 29 -3.28 -1.83 15.20
N GLU A 30 -3.36 -3.07 14.72
CA GLU A 30 -2.53 -3.59 13.63
C GLU A 30 -2.82 -2.87 12.31
N MET A 31 -4.09 -2.69 11.97
CA MET A 31 -4.51 -1.95 10.77
C MET A 31 -4.10 -0.46 10.76
N LEU A 32 -3.73 0.12 11.91
CA LEU A 32 -3.41 1.55 11.98
C LEU A 32 -2.18 1.91 11.14
N ASP A 33 -1.16 1.06 11.13
CA ASP A 33 0.06 1.33 10.37
C ASP A 33 -0.16 1.15 8.86
N ASP A 34 -0.99 0.18 8.46
CA ASP A 34 -1.42 0.02 7.07
C ASP A 34 -2.21 1.23 6.58
N ASN A 35 -3.12 1.77 7.40
CA ASN A 35 -3.87 2.98 7.05
C ASN A 35 -2.94 4.19 6.89
N LYS A 36 -1.95 4.36 7.77
CA LYS A 36 -0.95 5.43 7.61
C LYS A 36 -0.13 5.28 6.33
N ALA A 37 0.26 4.06 5.98
CA ALA A 37 0.99 3.78 4.75
C ALA A 37 0.15 4.09 3.51
N PHE A 38 -1.13 3.72 3.54
CA PHE A 38 -2.10 4.04 2.49
C PHE A 38 -2.32 5.56 2.34
N ASP A 39 -2.54 6.27 3.44
CA ASP A 39 -2.71 7.73 3.45
C ASP A 39 -1.47 8.44 2.91
N ALA A 40 -0.27 7.98 3.30
CA ALA A 40 0.99 8.50 2.79
C ALA A 40 1.15 8.27 1.27
N ALA A 41 0.76 7.10 0.78
CA ALA A 41 0.78 6.78 -0.65
C ALA A 41 -0.20 7.65 -1.46
N LEU A 42 -1.38 7.95 -0.91
CA LEU A 42 -2.35 8.87 -1.52
C LEU A 42 -1.93 10.34 -1.49
N ALA A 43 -1.20 10.76 -0.45
CA ALA A 43 -0.70 12.12 -0.32
C ALA A 43 0.51 12.41 -1.21
N GLY A 44 1.19 11.36 -1.68
CA GLY A 44 2.27 11.47 -2.65
C GLY A 44 1.80 11.96 -4.02
N ASN A 45 2.74 12.45 -4.83
CA ASN A 45 2.49 12.80 -6.23
C ASN A 45 3.03 11.71 -7.18
N ASP A 46 3.20 10.49 -6.67
CA ASP A 46 3.68 9.36 -7.44
C ASP A 46 2.57 8.82 -8.36
N GLU A 47 2.98 8.26 -9.50
CA GLU A 47 2.05 7.59 -10.42
C GLU A 47 1.51 6.31 -9.76
N LEU A 48 0.21 6.28 -9.50
CA LEU A 48 -0.48 5.05 -9.07
C LEU A 48 -0.61 4.10 -10.26
N ILE A 49 0.03 2.94 -10.16
CA ILE A 49 0.00 1.91 -11.20
C ILE A 49 -0.92 0.75 -10.79
N PRO A 50 -1.70 0.18 -11.73
CA PRO A 50 -2.54 -0.98 -11.44
C PRO A 50 -1.71 -2.19 -10.99
N GLU A 51 -2.27 -3.01 -10.08
CA GLU A 51 -1.64 -4.23 -9.58
C GLU A 51 -1.14 -5.14 -10.71
N ALA A 52 -1.93 -5.29 -11.78
CA ALA A 52 -1.53 -6.13 -12.92
C ALA A 52 -0.19 -5.72 -13.55
N VAL A 53 0.16 -4.43 -13.54
CA VAL A 53 1.47 -3.96 -14.02
C VAL A 53 2.58 -4.40 -13.07
N VAL A 54 2.34 -4.26 -11.76
CA VAL A 54 3.29 -4.68 -10.70
C VAL A 54 3.55 -6.19 -10.77
N GLN A 55 2.50 -7.00 -10.90
CA GLN A 55 2.63 -8.45 -10.99
C GLN A 55 3.49 -8.91 -12.17
N ARG A 56 3.35 -8.25 -13.34
CA ARG A 56 4.20 -8.52 -14.51
C ARG A 56 5.66 -8.19 -14.26
N LEU A 57 5.94 -7.08 -13.56
CA LEU A 57 7.30 -6.70 -13.18
C LEU A 57 7.91 -7.69 -12.19
N LEU A 58 7.14 -8.15 -11.20
CA LEU A 58 7.57 -9.14 -10.21
C LEU A 58 7.79 -10.53 -10.83
N ALA A 59 7.01 -10.88 -11.87
CA ALA A 59 7.20 -12.09 -12.66
C ALA A 59 8.48 -12.07 -13.53
N GLY A 60 9.24 -10.96 -13.53
CA GLY A 60 10.50 -10.84 -14.26
C GLY A 60 10.35 -10.53 -15.75
N GLU A 61 9.17 -10.11 -16.20
CA GLU A 61 9.02 -9.63 -17.58
C GLU A 61 9.94 -8.43 -17.88
N ASN A 62 10.27 -8.23 -19.15
CA ASN A 62 11.09 -7.09 -19.56
C ASN A 62 10.42 -5.77 -19.14
N LYS A 63 11.08 -5.03 -18.25
CA LYS A 63 10.55 -3.80 -17.64
C LYS A 63 10.13 -2.75 -18.68
N ILE A 64 10.93 -2.57 -19.74
CA ILE A 64 10.63 -1.61 -20.81
C ILE A 64 9.35 -2.02 -21.54
N LYS A 65 9.19 -3.31 -21.86
CA LYS A 65 7.98 -3.83 -22.49
C LYS A 65 6.74 -3.59 -21.63
N VAL A 66 6.80 -3.91 -20.34
CA VAL A 66 5.67 -3.74 -19.40
C VAL A 66 5.23 -2.28 -19.32
N TRP A 67 6.17 -1.35 -19.10
CA TRP A 67 5.87 0.08 -19.03
C TRP A 67 5.35 0.65 -20.36
N ARG A 68 5.94 0.23 -21.48
CA ARG A 68 5.51 0.64 -22.82
C ARG A 68 4.06 0.23 -23.09
N GLU A 69 3.71 -1.02 -22.79
CA GLU A 69 2.35 -1.53 -22.97
C GLU A 69 1.34 -0.88 -22.03
N HIS A 70 1.72 -0.67 -20.75
CA HIS A 70 0.88 0.05 -19.80
C HIS A 70 0.54 1.48 -20.29
N ARG A 71 1.54 2.18 -20.85
CA ARG A 71 1.39 3.51 -21.44
C ARG A 71 0.86 3.50 -22.89
N LYS A 72 0.48 2.32 -23.41
CA LYS A 72 -0.12 2.12 -24.74
C LYS A 72 0.75 2.61 -25.89
N PHE A 73 2.07 2.50 -25.76
CA PHE A 73 3.00 2.82 -26.82
C PHE A 73 3.36 1.59 -27.66
N THR A 74 3.51 1.79 -28.96
CA THR A 74 4.23 0.85 -29.82
C THR A 74 5.74 0.98 -29.59
N GLN A 75 6.53 0.00 -30.06
CA GLN A 75 7.98 0.07 -29.93
C GLN A 75 8.56 1.25 -30.71
N THR A 76 7.98 1.57 -31.87
CA THR A 76 8.34 2.72 -32.70
C THR A 76 8.03 4.04 -32.00
N GLN A 77 6.81 4.21 -31.45
CA GLN A 77 6.44 5.42 -30.70
C GLN A 77 7.36 5.67 -29.50
N LEU A 78 7.72 4.61 -28.76
CA LEU A 78 8.66 4.75 -27.65
C LEU A 78 10.05 5.20 -28.12
N ALA A 79 10.55 4.64 -29.23
CA ALA A 79 11.86 4.99 -29.78
C ALA A 79 11.89 6.45 -30.26
N GLU A 80 10.85 6.89 -30.98
CA GLU A 80 10.67 8.27 -31.41
C GLU A 80 10.68 9.24 -30.22
N GLN A 81 9.89 8.96 -29.18
CA GLN A 81 9.80 9.82 -28.00
C GLN A 81 11.10 9.85 -27.17
N ALA A 82 11.88 8.77 -27.21
CA ALA A 82 13.18 8.69 -26.57
C ALA A 82 14.33 9.26 -27.42
N GLY A 83 14.08 9.64 -28.69
CA GLY A 83 15.10 10.18 -29.59
C GLY A 83 16.14 9.14 -30.03
N ILE A 84 15.77 7.86 -30.10
CA ILE A 84 16.64 6.75 -30.47
C ILE A 84 16.07 5.93 -31.63
N ALA A 85 16.91 5.09 -32.25
CA ALA A 85 16.44 4.11 -33.22
C ALA A 85 15.62 3.00 -32.54
N GLN A 86 14.61 2.48 -33.23
CA GLN A 86 13.85 1.33 -32.75
C GLN A 86 14.76 0.11 -32.62
N ALA A 87 14.71 -0.57 -31.47
CA ALA A 87 15.35 -1.86 -31.30
C ALA A 87 14.74 -2.87 -32.28
N THR A 88 15.60 -3.56 -33.03
CA THR A 88 15.22 -4.63 -33.95
C THR A 88 14.99 -5.94 -33.22
#